data_AF-A0A2K9DB88-F1
#
_entry.id   AF-A0A2K9DB88-F1
#
_cell.length_a   1.000
_cell.length_b   1.000
_cell.length_c   1.000
_cell.angle_alpha   90.00
_cell.angle_beta   90.00
_cell.angle_gamma   90.00
#
_symmetry.space_group_name_H-M   'P 1'
#
loop_
_entity.id
_entity.type
_entity.pdbx_description
1 polymer ?
#
loop_
_entity_poly.entity_id
_entity_poly.type
_entity_poly.pdbx_seq_one_letter_code
_entity_poly.pdbx_strand_id
1 'polypeptide(L)'
;MNRRLAQGYHDESSPRDHNETVAVVAIGTNLGDREATMTAALEDLARLPLTTRIVASAPIETVALTLDGPDAEAPAYLNAVALVTTRLAPSVLLGYLHAIEEAHGRPPRRVDDLRWQSRTLDLDLIAYGDVRSADPALTLPHPRAAERTFVLAPWLHVDPDAVLPGAGRVDELLARLEEAPASGPDAGAAPADGGAA
;
A
#
# COMPACT_ATOMS: atom_id res chain seq x y z
N MET A 1 -48.60 21.79 -19.13
CA MET A 1 -47.98 21.82 -17.79
C MET A 1 -47.51 20.39 -17.52
N ASN A 2 -46.24 19.99 -17.45
CA ASN A 2 -45.00 20.65 -17.05
C ASN A 2 -43.83 20.29 -17.99
N ARG A 3 -43.07 21.31 -18.40
CA ARG A 3 -41.71 21.21 -18.93
C ARG A 3 -40.71 21.18 -17.75
N ARG A 4 -39.52 20.61 -17.99
CA ARG A 4 -38.32 20.53 -17.11
C ARG A 4 -38.40 19.30 -16.18
N LEU A 5 -37.49 18.33 -16.25
CA LEU A 5 -36.04 18.44 -16.13
C LEU A 5 -35.34 17.37 -17.00
N ALA A 6 -34.96 17.75 -18.22
CA ALA A 6 -33.78 17.18 -18.87
C ALA A 6 -32.62 18.09 -18.51
N GLN A 7 -32.00 17.84 -17.36
CA GLN A 7 -30.68 18.40 -17.07
C GLN A 7 -29.71 17.27 -17.35
N GLY A 8 -29.12 17.30 -18.54
CA GLY A 8 -28.00 16.44 -18.87
C GLY A 8 -26.93 16.63 -17.80
N TYR A 9 -26.48 15.53 -17.22
CA TYR A 9 -25.30 15.51 -16.39
C TYR A 9 -24.13 15.75 -17.35
N HIS A 10 -23.69 17.00 -17.46
CA HIS A 10 -22.41 17.33 -18.06
C HIS A 10 -21.35 16.96 -17.03
N ASP A 11 -20.95 15.69 -17.05
CA ASP A 11 -19.67 15.33 -16.48
C ASP A 11 -18.60 15.76 -17.50
N GLU A 12 -17.98 16.91 -17.26
CA GLU A 12 -16.78 17.34 -17.99
C GLU A 12 -15.52 16.57 -17.54
N SER A 13 -15.68 15.45 -16.82
CA SER A 13 -14.65 14.41 -16.79
C SER A 13 -15.09 13.26 -17.70
N SER A 14 -14.48 13.16 -18.89
CA SER A 14 -14.64 11.98 -19.73
C SER A 14 -14.40 10.72 -18.88
N PRO A 15 -15.21 9.65 -19.03
CA PRO A 15 -14.86 8.37 -18.44
C PRO A 15 -13.48 8.02 -18.96
N ARG A 16 -12.45 8.15 -18.11
CA ARG A 16 -11.08 7.86 -18.48
C ARG A 16 -11.09 6.46 -19.07
N ASP A 17 -10.60 6.34 -20.30
CA ASP A 17 -10.45 5.08 -21.01
C ASP A 17 -10.01 4.02 -19.99
N HIS A 18 -10.81 2.97 -19.79
CA HIS A 18 -10.51 1.92 -18.82
C HIS A 18 -9.42 1.01 -19.39
N ASN A 19 -8.29 1.63 -19.74
CA ASN A 19 -7.10 0.92 -20.07
C ASN A 19 -6.53 0.33 -18.78
N GLU A 20 -5.90 -0.81 -18.96
CA GLU A 20 -5.25 -1.53 -17.89
C GLU A 20 -4.18 -0.65 -17.24
N THR A 21 -4.25 -0.50 -15.91
CA THR A 21 -3.35 0.34 -15.12
C THR A 21 -2.70 -0.50 -14.04
N VAL A 22 -1.43 -0.21 -13.75
CA VAL A 22 -0.71 -0.82 -12.64
C VAL A 22 -0.95 0.02 -11.38
N ALA A 23 -1.53 -0.62 -10.37
CA ALA A 23 -1.58 -0.11 -9.01
C ALA A 23 -0.47 -0.73 -8.17
N VAL A 24 0.02 0.02 -7.20
CA VAL A 24 1.03 -0.43 -6.23
C VAL A 24 0.33 -0.53 -4.90
N VAL A 25 0.27 -1.73 -4.33
CA VAL A 25 -0.38 -2.02 -3.06
C VAL A 25 0.68 -2.49 -2.07
N ALA A 26 0.84 -1.78 -0.96
CA ALA A 26 1.64 -2.25 0.16
C ALA A 26 0.77 -3.15 1.05
N ILE A 27 1.36 -4.24 1.53
CA ILE A 27 0.70 -5.27 2.34
C ILE A 27 1.49 -5.42 3.63
N GLY A 28 0.83 -5.33 4.77
CA GLY A 28 1.43 -5.52 6.09
C GLY A 28 0.62 -6.48 6.95
N THR A 29 1.28 -7.43 7.62
CA THR A 29 0.65 -8.33 8.60
C THR A 29 1.50 -8.38 9.87
N ASN A 30 0.91 -8.24 11.07
CA ASN A 30 1.68 -8.34 12.33
C ASN A 30 1.07 -9.20 13.42
N LEU A 31 -0.20 -9.62 13.30
CA LEU A 31 -0.86 -10.47 14.29
C LEU A 31 -1.22 -11.84 13.72
N GLY A 32 -1.17 -12.87 14.56
CA GLY A 32 -1.58 -14.23 14.20
C GLY A 32 -0.59 -14.91 13.24
N ASP A 33 -1.13 -15.71 12.32
CA ASP A 33 -0.36 -16.38 11.28
C ASP A 33 -0.07 -15.43 10.11
N ARG A 34 0.96 -14.60 10.28
CA ARG A 34 1.33 -13.50 9.37
C ARG A 34 1.56 -13.96 7.92
N GLU A 35 2.20 -15.11 7.74
CA GLU A 35 2.51 -15.67 6.41
C GLU A 35 1.25 -16.21 5.73
N ALA A 36 0.40 -16.93 6.48
CA ALA A 36 -0.88 -17.40 5.95
C ALA A 36 -1.79 -16.23 5.57
N THR A 37 -1.87 -15.19 6.42
CA THR A 37 -2.65 -13.98 6.13
C THR A 37 -2.12 -13.24 4.91
N MET A 38 -0.80 -13.07 4.79
CA MET A 38 -0.17 -12.46 3.60
C MET A 38 -0.50 -13.23 2.32
N THR A 39 -0.37 -14.56 2.37
CA THR A 39 -0.69 -15.44 1.23
C THR A 39 -2.15 -15.31 0.83
N ALA A 40 -3.07 -15.38 1.81
CA ALA A 40 -4.49 -15.26 1.55
C ALA A 40 -4.88 -13.88 1.01
N ALA A 41 -4.26 -12.79 1.49
CA ALA A 41 -4.46 -11.44 0.96
C ALA A 41 -4.04 -11.33 -0.50
N LEU A 42 -2.88 -11.90 -0.89
CA LEU A 42 -2.43 -11.93 -2.28
C LEU A 42 -3.39 -12.72 -3.18
N GLU A 43 -3.93 -13.84 -2.68
CA GLU A 43 -4.95 -14.59 -3.41
C GLU A 43 -6.25 -13.81 -3.57
N ASP A 44 -6.69 -13.08 -2.55
CA ASP A 44 -7.88 -12.23 -2.62
C ASP A 44 -7.70 -11.10 -3.63
N LEU A 45 -6.52 -10.46 -3.65
CA LEU A 45 -6.16 -9.47 -4.68
C LEU A 45 -6.22 -10.06 -6.10
N ALA A 46 -5.71 -11.28 -6.27
CA ALA A 46 -5.74 -11.98 -7.56
C ALA A 46 -7.17 -12.36 -8.00
N ARG A 47 -8.11 -12.51 -7.05
CA ARG A 47 -9.52 -12.80 -7.32
C ARG A 47 -10.38 -11.56 -7.60
N LEU A 48 -9.82 -10.35 -7.46
CA LEU A 48 -10.57 -9.13 -7.71
C LEU A 48 -11.06 -9.05 -9.17
N PRO A 49 -12.27 -8.53 -9.41
CA PRO A 49 -12.78 -8.37 -10.76
C PRO A 49 -11.92 -7.37 -11.54
N LEU A 50 -11.80 -7.60 -12.85
CA LEU A 50 -11.03 -6.73 -13.77
C LEU A 50 -9.53 -6.62 -13.42
N THR A 51 -9.01 -7.53 -12.61
CA THR A 51 -7.58 -7.69 -12.33
C THR A 51 -7.04 -8.83 -13.18
N THR A 52 -5.91 -8.59 -13.84
CA THR A 52 -5.34 -9.54 -14.82
C THR A 52 -4.01 -10.10 -14.39
N ARG A 53 -3.26 -9.38 -13.55
CA ARG A 53 -1.94 -9.78 -13.08
C ARG A 53 -1.65 -9.21 -11.70
N ILE A 54 -1.04 -10.05 -10.88
CA ILE A 54 -0.42 -9.69 -9.61
C ILE A 54 1.05 -10.11 -9.68
N VAL A 55 1.96 -9.23 -9.28
CA VAL A 55 3.37 -9.56 -9.01
C VAL A 55 3.69 -9.02 -7.63
N ALA A 56 4.12 -9.87 -6.72
CA ALA A 56 4.43 -9.48 -5.35
C ALA A 56 5.90 -9.71 -5.02
N SER A 57 6.44 -8.86 -4.15
CA SER A 57 7.80 -9.03 -3.62
C SER A 57 7.87 -10.22 -2.68
N ALA A 58 9.09 -10.71 -2.42
CA ALA A 58 9.30 -11.48 -1.20
C ALA A 58 8.94 -10.60 0.01
N PRO A 59 8.32 -11.18 1.05
CA PRO A 59 8.03 -10.43 2.26
C PRO A 59 9.33 -10.12 3.02
N ILE A 60 9.38 -8.96 3.66
CA ILE A 60 10.45 -8.54 4.56
C ILE A 60 9.90 -8.32 5.96
N GLU A 61 10.70 -8.62 6.97
CA GLU A 61 10.32 -8.41 8.36
C GLU A 61 10.86 -7.07 8.88
N THR A 62 10.01 -6.29 9.55
CA THR A 62 10.41 -5.02 10.17
C THR A 62 9.86 -4.88 11.58
N VAL A 63 10.55 -4.09 12.40
CA VAL A 63 10.08 -3.71 13.74
C VAL A 63 8.76 -2.95 13.62
N ALA A 64 7.86 -3.12 14.59
CA ALA A 64 6.61 -2.39 14.62
C ALA A 64 6.85 -0.90 14.89
N LEU A 65 6.18 -0.03 14.13
CA LEU A 65 6.22 1.41 14.35
C LEU A 65 4.99 1.84 15.15
N THR A 66 5.22 2.34 16.36
CA THR A 66 4.18 2.90 17.23
C THR A 66 4.27 4.43 17.26
N LEU A 67 3.35 5.08 17.99
CA LEU A 67 3.38 6.54 18.22
C LEU A 67 4.66 6.99 18.92
N ASP A 68 5.26 6.12 19.74
CA ASP A 68 6.48 6.40 20.53
C ASP A 68 7.77 6.03 19.78
N GLY A 69 7.66 5.55 18.54
CA GLY A 69 8.77 5.10 17.70
C GLY A 69 8.77 3.58 17.48
N PRO A 70 9.91 3.02 17.02
CA PRO A 70 10.10 1.57 16.91
C PRO A 70 9.85 0.89 18.25
N ASP A 71 8.94 -0.08 18.24
CA ASP A 71 8.63 -0.92 19.38
C ASP A 71 9.07 -2.35 19.07
N ALA A 72 10.20 -2.73 19.65
CA ALA A 72 10.75 -4.08 19.51
C ALA A 72 10.02 -5.11 20.39
N GLU A 73 9.19 -4.67 21.34
CA GLU A 73 8.37 -5.56 22.17
C GLU A 73 7.05 -5.92 21.47
N ALA A 74 6.58 -5.07 20.55
CA ALA A 74 5.45 -5.37 19.69
C ALA A 74 5.80 -6.42 18.61
N PRO A 75 4.83 -7.25 18.19
CA PRO A 75 5.03 -8.21 17.11
C PRO A 75 5.52 -7.53 15.83
N ALA A 76 6.62 -8.05 15.27
CA ALA A 76 7.19 -7.57 14.02
C ALA A 76 6.19 -7.67 12.86
N TYR A 77 6.28 -6.73 11.93
CA TYR A 77 5.48 -6.72 10.71
C TYR A 77 6.16 -7.55 9.63
N LEU A 78 5.36 -8.30 8.89
CA LEU A 78 5.72 -8.84 7.59
C LEU A 78 5.17 -7.88 6.53
N ASN A 79 6.05 -7.26 5.74
CA ASN A 79 5.69 -6.30 4.71
C ASN A 79 6.03 -6.80 3.31
N ALA A 80 5.17 -6.53 2.35
CA ALA A 80 5.40 -6.80 0.93
C ALA A 80 4.78 -5.71 0.06
N VAL A 81 5.18 -5.64 -1.20
CA VAL A 81 4.54 -4.81 -2.22
C VAL A 81 4.03 -5.68 -3.36
N ALA A 82 2.80 -5.43 -3.78
CA ALA A 82 2.18 -6.06 -4.93
C ALA A 82 1.88 -5.03 -6.03
N LEU A 83 2.32 -5.34 -7.24
CA LEU A 83 1.89 -4.67 -8.47
C LEU A 83 0.61 -5.34 -8.95
N VAL A 84 -0.47 -4.57 -8.99
CA VAL A 84 -1.81 -5.02 -9.36
C VAL A 84 -2.20 -4.40 -10.68
N THR A 85 -2.18 -5.20 -11.73
CA THR A 85 -2.62 -4.79 -13.07
C THR A 85 -4.14 -4.94 -13.15
N THR A 86 -4.86 -3.82 -13.26
CA THR A 86 -6.32 -3.78 -13.16
C THR A 86 -6.96 -2.71 -14.04
N ARG A 87 -8.25 -2.88 -14.35
CA ARG A 87 -9.10 -1.87 -15.00
C ARG A 87 -10.08 -1.21 -14.04
N LEU A 88 -10.03 -1.58 -12.75
CA LEU A 88 -10.85 -0.95 -11.70
C LEU A 88 -10.45 0.51 -11.51
N ALA A 89 -11.42 1.42 -11.38
CA ALA A 89 -11.12 2.78 -10.93
C ALA A 89 -10.43 2.77 -9.54
N PRO A 90 -9.53 3.72 -9.23
CA PRO A 90 -8.73 3.67 -8.02
C PRO A 90 -9.55 3.72 -6.73
N SER A 91 -10.69 4.44 -6.72
CA SER A 91 -11.62 4.45 -5.60
C SER A 91 -12.34 3.11 -5.40
N VAL A 92 -12.62 2.39 -6.49
CA VAL A 92 -13.22 1.06 -6.45
C VAL A 92 -12.20 0.04 -5.95
N LEU A 93 -10.95 0.10 -6.44
CA LEU A 93 -9.86 -0.72 -5.92
C LEU A 93 -9.68 -0.48 -4.41
N LEU A 94 -9.62 0.78 -3.97
CA LEU A 94 -9.51 1.12 -2.54
C LEU A 94 -10.66 0.49 -1.72
N GLY A 95 -11.89 0.53 -2.24
CA GLY A 95 -13.04 -0.15 -1.62
C GLY A 95 -12.84 -1.66 -1.48
N TYR A 96 -12.29 -2.32 -2.50
CA TYR A 96 -11.95 -3.74 -2.42
C TYR A 96 -10.84 -4.03 -1.41
N LEU A 97 -9.80 -3.18 -1.34
CA LEU A 97 -8.74 -3.33 -0.33
C LEU A 97 -9.33 -3.31 1.09
N HIS A 98 -10.21 -2.34 1.39
CA HIS A 98 -10.89 -2.30 2.69
C HIS A 98 -11.74 -3.54 2.95
N ALA A 99 -12.47 -4.04 1.95
CA ALA A 99 -13.29 -5.24 2.09
C ALA A 99 -12.44 -6.49 2.38
N ILE A 100 -11.25 -6.60 1.77
CA ILE A 100 -10.30 -7.67 2.07
C ILE A 100 -9.82 -7.53 3.52
N GLU A 101 -9.40 -6.35 3.95
CA GLU A 101 -8.99 -6.15 5.35
C GLU A 101 -10.08 -6.56 6.35
N GLU A 102 -11.33 -6.18 6.08
CA GLU A 102 -12.48 -6.55 6.90
C GLU A 102 -12.69 -8.08 6.94
N ALA A 103 -12.55 -8.78 5.81
CA ALA A 103 -12.63 -10.23 5.74
C ALA A 103 -11.51 -10.94 6.53
N HIS A 104 -10.34 -10.31 6.65
CA HIS A 104 -9.20 -10.78 7.44
C HIS A 104 -9.24 -10.31 8.91
N GLY A 105 -10.39 -9.80 9.38
CA GLY A 105 -10.63 -9.50 10.79
C GLY A 105 -10.30 -8.06 11.21
N ARG A 106 -10.05 -7.14 10.28
CA ARG A 106 -9.97 -5.71 10.60
C ARG A 106 -11.38 -5.20 10.90
N PRO A 107 -11.66 -4.62 12.09
CA PRO A 107 -12.94 -3.98 12.35
C PRO A 107 -13.15 -2.82 11.35
N PRO A 108 -14.40 -2.53 10.95
CA PRO A 108 -14.71 -1.44 10.02
C PRO A 108 -14.14 -0.13 10.56
N ARG A 109 -13.44 0.65 9.71
CA ARG A 109 -12.79 1.91 10.12
C ARG A 109 -13.84 2.87 10.69
N ARG A 110 -13.94 2.97 12.01
CA ARG A 110 -14.79 3.97 12.69
C ARG A 110 -13.96 5.20 13.04
N VAL A 111 -14.64 6.34 13.14
CA VAL A 111 -14.04 7.66 13.41
C VAL A 111 -13.21 7.68 14.70
N ASP A 112 -13.48 6.76 15.63
CA ASP A 112 -12.86 6.67 16.96
C ASP A 112 -11.80 5.55 17.10
N ASP A 113 -11.46 4.82 16.03
CA ASP A 113 -10.41 3.80 16.13
C ASP A 113 -9.07 4.50 16.35
N LEU A 114 -8.40 4.17 17.48
CA LEU A 114 -7.06 4.66 17.77
C LEU A 114 -6.17 4.38 16.56
N ARG A 115 -5.65 5.45 15.96
CA ARG A 115 -4.65 5.36 14.90
C ARG A 115 -3.47 4.55 15.48
N TRP A 116 -2.93 3.59 14.73
CA TRP A 116 -1.76 2.76 15.10
C TRP A 116 -1.98 1.59 16.08
N GLN A 117 -3.05 0.82 15.92
CA GLN A 117 -3.14 -0.50 16.56
C GLN A 117 -2.52 -1.59 15.68
N SER A 118 -1.97 -2.64 16.29
CA SER A 118 -1.61 -3.89 15.61
C SER A 118 -2.83 -4.49 14.90
N ARG A 119 -2.65 -4.99 13.68
CA ARG A 119 -3.72 -5.50 12.81
C ARG A 119 -3.31 -6.81 12.15
N THR A 120 -4.27 -7.68 11.92
CA THR A 120 -4.06 -8.91 11.16
C THR A 120 -3.58 -8.62 9.74
N LEU A 121 -4.20 -7.64 9.06
CA LEU A 121 -3.88 -7.22 7.70
C LEU A 121 -4.06 -5.71 7.51
N ASP A 122 -3.13 -5.08 6.80
CA ASP A 122 -3.17 -3.70 6.33
C ASP A 122 -2.84 -3.67 4.83
N LEU A 123 -3.70 -3.05 4.03
CA LEU A 123 -3.58 -2.89 2.59
C LEU A 123 -3.64 -1.40 2.22
N ASP A 124 -2.49 -0.84 1.86
CA ASP A 124 -2.35 0.56 1.48
C ASP A 124 -2.22 0.70 -0.04
N LEU A 125 -3.08 1.49 -0.69
CA LEU A 125 -2.92 1.87 -2.09
C LEU A 125 -1.86 2.97 -2.21
N ILE A 126 -0.65 2.60 -2.64
CA ILE A 126 0.52 3.47 -2.71
C ILE A 126 0.50 4.35 -3.95
N ALA A 127 0.23 3.77 -5.11
CA ALA A 127 0.19 4.48 -6.39
C ALA A 127 -0.79 3.80 -7.34
N TYR A 128 -1.28 4.54 -8.35
CA TYR A 128 -2.18 4.03 -9.38
C TYR A 128 -1.83 4.71 -10.70
N GLY A 129 -1.01 4.06 -11.53
CA GLY A 129 -0.41 4.68 -12.71
C GLY A 129 0.15 6.08 -12.38
N ASP A 130 -0.18 7.07 -13.21
CA ASP A 130 0.20 8.48 -13.00
C ASP A 130 -0.86 9.31 -12.23
N VAL A 131 -1.85 8.66 -11.62
CA VAL A 131 -2.94 9.36 -10.92
C VAL A 131 -2.41 10.12 -9.72
N ARG A 132 -2.73 11.42 -9.67
CA ARG A 132 -2.56 12.28 -8.50
C ARG A 132 -3.91 12.70 -7.95
N SER A 133 -4.08 12.58 -6.65
CA SER A 133 -5.28 12.98 -5.95
C SER A 133 -4.92 13.55 -4.58
N ALA A 134 -5.48 14.71 -4.26
CA ALA A 134 -5.39 15.32 -2.93
C ALA A 134 -6.71 15.17 -2.14
N ASP A 135 -7.66 14.39 -2.66
CA ASP A 135 -8.91 14.10 -1.95
C ASP A 135 -8.59 13.33 -0.65
N PRO A 136 -9.07 13.77 0.52
CA PRO A 136 -8.88 13.05 1.78
C PRO A 136 -9.42 11.62 1.76
N ALA A 137 -10.42 11.30 0.93
CA ALA A 137 -10.96 9.96 0.78
C ALA A 137 -10.05 9.04 -0.05
N LEU A 138 -9.19 9.60 -0.90
CA LEU A 138 -8.24 8.87 -1.75
C LEU A 138 -7.08 9.80 -2.11
N THR A 139 -6.08 9.87 -1.24
CA THR A 139 -4.85 10.64 -1.50
C THR A 139 -3.86 9.75 -2.26
N LEU A 140 -3.48 10.17 -3.47
CA LEU A 140 -2.56 9.43 -4.35
C LEU A 140 -1.46 10.34 -4.93
N PRO A 141 -0.20 9.86 -4.98
CA PRO A 141 0.28 8.67 -4.28
C PRO A 141 0.14 8.80 -2.76
N HIS A 142 0.26 7.68 -2.04
CA HIS A 142 0.16 7.68 -0.59
C HIS A 142 1.19 8.66 0.02
N PRO A 143 0.78 9.60 0.87
CA PRO A 143 1.58 10.79 1.22
C PRO A 143 2.89 10.45 1.93
N ARG A 144 2.93 9.31 2.63
CA ARG A 144 4.11 8.84 3.37
C ARG A 144 4.87 7.71 2.67
N ALA A 145 4.52 7.36 1.43
CA ALA A 145 5.19 6.25 0.73
C ALA A 145 6.69 6.51 0.55
N ALA A 146 7.06 7.74 0.23
CA ALA A 146 8.44 8.20 0.06
C ALA A 146 9.29 8.14 1.35
N GLU A 147 8.67 7.91 2.51
CA GLU A 147 9.31 7.94 3.83
C GLU A 147 9.43 6.54 4.47
N ARG A 148 9.01 5.48 3.77
CA ARG A 148 8.89 4.12 4.33
C ARG A 148 9.80 3.14 3.59
N THR A 149 10.89 2.70 4.22
CA THR A 149 11.81 1.76 3.57
C THR A 149 11.13 0.42 3.29
N PHE A 150 10.24 -0.01 4.20
CA PHE A 150 9.43 -1.21 4.05
C PHE A 150 8.37 -1.16 2.94
N VAL A 151 8.23 -0.03 2.24
CA VAL A 151 7.48 0.10 0.99
C VAL A 151 8.44 0.20 -0.19
N LEU A 152 9.44 1.07 -0.11
CA LEU A 152 10.34 1.35 -1.24
C LEU A 152 11.23 0.15 -1.59
N ALA A 153 11.84 -0.51 -0.61
CA ALA A 153 12.72 -1.65 -0.82
C ALA A 153 12.00 -2.86 -1.47
N PRO A 154 10.84 -3.34 -0.97
CA PRO A 154 10.11 -4.42 -1.64
C PRO A 154 9.56 -4.01 -3.00
N TRP A 155 9.23 -2.72 -3.22
CA TRP A 155 8.83 -2.25 -4.54
C TRP A 155 9.97 -2.39 -5.56
N LEU A 156 11.20 -2.01 -5.22
CA LEU A 156 12.36 -2.19 -6.11
C LEU A 156 12.67 -3.66 -6.42
N HIS A 157 12.28 -4.58 -5.53
CA HIS A 157 12.44 -6.02 -5.78
C HIS A 157 11.54 -6.51 -6.92
N VAL A 158 10.36 -5.91 -7.10
CA VAL A 158 9.42 -6.28 -8.17
C VAL A 158 9.52 -5.39 -9.41
N ASP A 159 9.97 -4.15 -9.26
CA ASP A 159 10.16 -3.19 -10.33
C ASP A 159 11.41 -2.32 -10.06
N PRO A 160 12.58 -2.71 -10.60
CA PRO A 160 13.83 -1.97 -10.42
C PRO A 160 13.83 -0.55 -10.98
N ASP A 161 12.93 -0.25 -11.92
CA ASP A 161 12.79 1.06 -12.57
C ASP A 161 11.61 1.87 -12.00
N ALA A 162 11.08 1.46 -10.84
CA ALA A 162 9.92 2.06 -10.22
C ALA A 162 10.06 3.58 -10.01
N VAL A 163 8.97 4.30 -10.29
CA VAL A 163 8.84 5.74 -10.07
C VAL A 163 7.59 6.00 -9.24
N LEU A 164 7.74 6.74 -8.14
CA LEU A 164 6.63 7.22 -7.33
C LEU A 164 6.14 8.57 -7.90
N PRO A 165 4.89 8.66 -8.40
CA PRO A 165 4.41 9.86 -9.07
C PRO A 165 4.53 11.14 -8.23
N GLY A 166 5.42 12.04 -8.63
CA GLY A 166 5.65 13.31 -7.93
C GLY A 166 6.70 13.28 -6.82
N ALA A 167 7.26 12.12 -6.50
CA ALA A 167 8.39 11.99 -5.58
C ALA A 167 9.72 11.62 -6.27
N GLY A 168 9.67 10.92 -7.41
CA GLY A 168 10.85 10.56 -8.20
C GLY A 168 11.08 9.04 -8.28
N ARG A 169 12.28 8.63 -8.71
CA ARG A 169 12.65 7.21 -8.76
C ARG A 169 12.71 6.62 -7.35
N VAL A 170 12.25 5.38 -7.21
CA VAL A 170 12.16 4.70 -5.91
C VAL A 170 13.54 4.37 -5.35
N ASP A 171 14.54 4.09 -6.19
CA ASP A 171 15.93 3.85 -5.78
C ASP A 171 16.59 5.10 -5.17
N GLU A 172 16.40 6.26 -5.80
CA GLU A 172 16.86 7.55 -5.27
C GLU A 172 16.14 7.97 -3.98
N LEU A 173 14.88 7.56 -3.83
CA LEU A 173 14.13 7.77 -2.58
C LEU A 173 14.68 6.90 -1.46
N LEU A 174 14.91 5.61 -1.73
CA LEU A 174 15.45 4.67 -0.75
C LEU A 174 16.86 5.05 -0.30
N ALA A 175 17.77 5.35 -1.24
CA ALA A 175 19.13 5.78 -0.94
C ALA A 175 19.17 7.01 -0.02
N ARG A 176 18.28 7.98 -0.23
CA ARG A 176 18.16 9.16 0.64
C ARG A 176 17.74 8.83 2.07
N LEU A 177 16.92 7.80 2.27
CA LEU A 177 16.53 7.36 3.61
C LEU A 177 17.68 6.63 4.32
N GLU A 178 18.48 5.88 3.57
CA GLU A 178 19.65 5.15 4.09
C GLU A 178 20.83 6.09 4.41
N GLU A 179 21.02 7.16 3.63
CA GLU A 179 22.06 8.17 3.82
C GLU A 179 21.74 9.17 4.94
N ALA A 180 20.46 9.32 5.31
CA ALA A 180 20.06 10.20 6.39
C ALA A 180 20.58 9.65 7.74
N PRO A 181 21.36 10.41 8.54
CA PRO A 181 21.80 9.96 9.85
C PRO A 181 20.56 9.64 10.68
N ALA A 182 20.51 8.44 11.28
CA ALA A 182 19.38 7.83 11.99
C ALA A 182 18.50 8.84 12.75
N SER A 183 17.60 9.49 12.01
CA SER A 183 16.60 10.47 12.47
C SER A 183 15.24 10.17 11.84
N GLY A 184 15.17 9.18 10.95
CA GLY A 184 13.93 8.60 10.44
C GLY A 184 13.50 7.43 11.32
N PRO A 185 12.20 7.19 11.48
CA PRO A 185 11.67 6.20 12.43
C PRO A 185 11.96 4.74 12.05
N ASP A 186 12.67 4.43 10.97
CA ASP A 186 12.74 3.09 10.37
C ASP A 186 14.18 2.52 10.28
N ALA A 187 15.08 2.94 11.17
CA ALA A 187 16.44 2.40 11.23
C ALA A 187 16.43 1.00 11.88
N GLY A 188 16.18 -0.05 11.11
CA GLY A 188 16.16 -1.41 11.66
C GLY A 188 16.14 -2.56 10.65
N ALA A 189 17.26 -2.80 9.97
CA ALA A 189 17.74 -4.15 9.62
C ALA A 189 19.19 -4.09 9.11
N ALA A 190 20.17 -4.19 10.02
CA ALA A 190 21.53 -4.57 9.61
C ALA A 190 21.53 -6.08 9.28
N PRO A 191 22.22 -6.55 8.23
CA PRO A 191 22.34 -7.97 7.96
C PRO A 191 23.12 -8.62 9.10
N ALA A 192 22.56 -9.68 9.68
CA ALA A 192 23.26 -10.53 10.64
C ALA A 192 24.34 -11.31 9.88
N ASP A 193 25.58 -10.80 9.91
CA ASP A 193 26.75 -11.55 9.45
C ASP A 193 26.96 -12.77 10.36
N GLY A 194 26.79 -13.94 9.77
CA GLY A 194 27.12 -15.23 10.37
C GLY A 194 28.63 -15.38 10.56
N GLY A 195 29.07 -15.37 11.81
CA GLY A 195 30.42 -15.78 12.21
C GLY A 195 30.37 -17.14 12.88
N ALA A 196 30.72 -18.18 12.13
CA ALA A 196 30.95 -19.53 12.64
C ALA A 196 32.15 -19.56 13.60
N ALA A 197 32.01 -20.33 14.68
CA ALA A 197 33.12 -20.89 15.46
C ALA A 197 32.79 -22.34 15.79
#